data_AF-A0AAI9HV99-F1
#
_entry.id   AF-A0AAI9HV99-F1
#
_cell.length_a   1.000
_cell.length_b   1.000
_cell.length_c   1.000
_cell.angle_alpha   90.00
_cell.angle_beta   90.00
_cell.angle_gamma   90.00
#
_symmetry.space_group_name_H-M   'P 1'
#
loop_
_entity.id
_entity.type
_entity.pdbx_description
1 polymer ?
#
loop_
_entity_poly.entity_id
_entity_poly.type
_entity_poly.pdbx_seq_one_letter_code
_entity_poly.pdbx_strand_id
1 'polypeptide(L)'
;MDTRLRNLINDYLKRISEAIELMKLSGIALPKSNNEWACNALPIKGVLNGGVKYFKHGYGCAVHLKSGVVDFDFGEHGEINGFDYWRLKSISDNSLNQYGFNSPNELKECFETEISNGNLIFSGYILYYKKNTSV
;
A
#
# COMPACT_ATOMS: atom_id res chain seq x y z
N MET A 1 13.39 6.28 -11.70
CA MET A 1 12.88 6.31 -10.32
C MET A 1 13.99 6.62 -9.34
N ASP A 2 13.85 7.75 -8.64
CA ASP A 2 14.64 8.15 -7.47
C ASP A 2 14.77 6.97 -6.48
N THR A 3 16.00 6.69 -6.06
CA THR A 3 16.31 5.56 -5.18
C THR A 3 15.63 5.67 -3.82
N ARG A 4 15.48 6.88 -3.27
CA ARG A 4 14.83 7.15 -1.99
C ARG A 4 13.36 6.77 -2.05
N LEU A 5 12.66 7.24 -3.10
CA LEU A 5 11.26 6.90 -3.32
C LEU A 5 11.09 5.40 -3.58
N ARG A 6 11.97 4.80 -4.39
CA ARG A 6 11.96 3.36 -4.67
C ARG A 6 12.06 2.52 -3.39
N ASN A 7 12.96 2.90 -2.47
CA ASN A 7 13.14 2.21 -1.21
C ASN A 7 11.88 2.32 -0.33
N LEU A 8 11.30 3.52 -0.23
CA LEU A 8 10.06 3.74 0.51
C LEU A 8 8.88 2.93 -0.06
N ILE A 9 8.73 2.90 -1.38
CA ILE A 9 7.71 2.07 -2.05
C ILE A 9 7.94 0.59 -1.74
N ASN A 10 9.19 0.11 -1.81
CA ASN A 10 9.47 -1.31 -1.56
C ASN A 10 9.17 -1.72 -0.11
N ASP A 11 9.47 -0.87 0.87
CA ASP A 11 9.15 -1.13 2.28
C ASP A 11 7.64 -1.09 2.54
N TYR A 12 6.92 -0.18 1.89
CA TYR A 12 5.46 -0.18 1.88
C TYR A 12 4.87 -1.49 1.35
N LEU A 13 5.32 -1.91 0.16
CA LEU A 13 4.84 -3.14 -0.49
C LEU A 13 5.21 -4.39 0.31
N LYS A 14 6.35 -4.39 0.99
CA LYS A 14 6.73 -5.48 1.90
C LYS A 14 5.75 -5.60 3.06
N ARG A 15 5.34 -4.48 3.68
CA ARG A 15 4.32 -4.50 4.75
C ARG A 15 2.96 -4.96 4.24
N ILE A 16 2.55 -4.59 3.02
CA ILE A 16 1.35 -5.16 2.40
C ILE A 16 1.50 -6.68 2.26
N SER A 17 2.63 -7.16 1.74
CA SER A 17 2.87 -8.60 1.59
C SER A 17 2.74 -9.34 2.93
N GLU A 18 3.31 -8.79 4.01
CA GLU A 18 3.16 -9.31 5.38
C GLU A 18 1.68 -9.36 5.83
N ALA A 19 0.94 -8.27 5.58
CA ALA A 19 -0.49 -8.20 5.91
C ALA A 19 -1.32 -9.22 5.12
N ILE A 20 -1.09 -9.33 3.81
CA ILE A 20 -1.80 -10.26 2.92
C ILE A 20 -1.53 -11.71 3.30
N GLU A 21 -0.28 -12.06 3.61
CA GLU A 21 0.07 -13.40 4.10
C GLU A 21 -0.69 -13.72 5.39
N LEU A 22 -0.70 -12.78 6.35
CA LEU A 22 -1.42 -12.96 7.60
C LEU A 22 -2.93 -13.09 7.42
N MET A 23 -3.52 -12.31 6.51
CA MET A 23 -4.94 -12.40 6.14
C MET A 23 -5.26 -13.79 5.57
N LYS A 24 -4.44 -14.29 4.64
CA LYS A 24 -4.58 -15.64 4.07
C LYS A 24 -4.51 -16.73 5.14
N LEU A 25 -3.51 -16.66 6.02
CA LEU A 25 -3.36 -17.61 7.13
C LEU A 25 -4.55 -17.56 8.12
N SER A 26 -5.27 -16.43 8.16
CA SER A 26 -6.47 -16.25 8.98
C SER A 26 -7.76 -16.64 8.23
N GLY A 27 -7.66 -17.27 7.06
CA GLY A 27 -8.80 -17.73 6.27
C GLY A 27 -9.43 -16.66 5.36
N ILE A 28 -8.80 -15.49 5.21
CA ILE A 28 -9.27 -14.44 4.32
C ILE A 28 -8.59 -14.59 2.95
N ALA A 29 -9.37 -14.97 1.93
CA ALA A 29 -8.88 -15.09 0.56
C ALA A 29 -8.57 -13.72 -0.07
N LEU A 30 -7.64 -13.71 -1.03
CA LEU A 30 -7.43 -12.54 -1.88
C LEU A 30 -8.65 -12.34 -2.79
N PRO A 31 -9.14 -11.10 -2.92
CA PRO A 31 -10.21 -10.77 -3.84
C PRO A 31 -9.69 -10.80 -5.29
N LYS A 32 -10.55 -11.12 -6.27
CA LYS A 32 -10.23 -11.02 -7.71
C LYS A 32 -10.40 -9.60 -8.25
N SER A 33 -11.00 -8.71 -7.47
CA SER A 33 -11.19 -7.30 -7.81
C SER A 33 -11.38 -6.45 -6.55
N ASN A 34 -11.12 -5.16 -6.64
CA ASN A 34 -11.48 -4.20 -5.60
C ASN A 34 -12.98 -4.24 -5.23
N ASN A 35 -13.87 -4.46 -6.20
CA ASN A 35 -15.30 -4.57 -5.98
C ASN A 35 -15.66 -5.84 -5.20
N GLU A 36 -15.03 -6.98 -5.50
CA GLU A 36 -15.22 -8.20 -4.71
C GLU A 36 -14.77 -7.98 -3.25
N TRP A 37 -13.67 -7.26 -3.03
CA TRP A 37 -13.27 -6.87 -1.69
C TRP A 37 -14.31 -5.97 -1.00
N ALA A 38 -14.71 -4.89 -1.66
CA ALA A 38 -15.64 -3.92 -1.09
C ALA A 38 -16.98 -4.56 -0.71
N CYS A 39 -17.50 -5.44 -1.55
CA CYS A 39 -18.83 -6.03 -1.42
C CYS A 39 -18.86 -7.38 -0.69
N ASN A 40 -17.72 -7.94 -0.25
CA ASN A 40 -17.74 -9.19 0.51
C ASN A 40 -18.37 -9.03 1.91
N ALA A 41 -18.71 -10.16 2.52
CA ALA A 41 -19.34 -10.22 3.83
C ALA A 41 -18.34 -10.17 5.01
N LEU A 42 -17.06 -9.82 4.77
CA LEU A 42 -16.09 -9.72 5.88
C LEU A 42 -16.48 -8.58 6.82
N PRO A 43 -16.39 -8.80 8.14
CA PRO A 43 -16.61 -7.73 9.12
C PRO A 43 -15.68 -6.53 8.87
N ILE A 44 -16.21 -5.32 9.08
CA ILE A 44 -15.44 -4.06 8.99
C ILE A 44 -14.23 -4.06 9.94
N LYS A 45 -14.37 -4.67 11.12
CA LYS A 45 -13.30 -4.83 12.11
C LYS A 45 -13.19 -6.30 12.47
N GLY A 46 -11.97 -6.78 12.62
CA GLY A 46 -11.74 -8.14 13.12
C GLY A 46 -10.32 -8.35 13.61
N VAL A 47 -10.02 -9.61 13.93
CA VAL A 47 -8.75 -10.05 14.50
C VAL A 47 -8.24 -11.21 13.66
N LEU A 48 -7.04 -11.04 13.10
CA LEU A 48 -6.26 -12.04 12.40
C LEU A 48 -5.47 -12.91 13.39
N ASN A 49 -4.84 -13.97 12.89
CA ASN A 49 -3.95 -14.82 13.67
C ASN A 49 -2.94 -14.00 14.50
N GLY A 50 -2.67 -14.45 15.72
CA GLY A 50 -1.76 -13.75 16.63
C GLY A 50 -2.32 -12.46 17.25
N GLY A 51 -3.64 -12.23 17.17
CA GLY A 51 -4.29 -11.08 17.81
C GLY A 51 -4.16 -9.77 17.02
N VAL A 52 -3.73 -9.84 15.76
CA VAL A 52 -3.51 -8.65 14.91
C VAL A 52 -4.84 -8.09 14.44
N LYS A 53 -5.07 -6.81 14.70
CA LYS A 53 -6.32 -6.13 14.31
C LYS A 53 -6.28 -5.74 12.85
N TYR A 54 -7.41 -5.86 12.18
CA TYR A 54 -7.63 -5.27 10.86
C TYR A 54 -8.87 -4.37 10.85
N PHE A 55 -8.87 -3.41 9.94
CA PHE A 55 -9.99 -2.52 9.64
C PHE A 55 -10.21 -2.46 8.13
N LYS A 56 -11.29 -3.09 7.66
CA LYS A 56 -11.73 -3.02 6.26
C LYS A 56 -12.42 -1.68 6.01
N HIS A 57 -12.11 -1.05 4.89
CA HIS A 57 -12.73 0.17 4.37
C HIS A 57 -12.83 0.08 2.86
N GLY A 58 -13.71 0.85 2.21
CA GLY A 58 -13.81 0.99 0.74
C GLY A 58 -13.25 -0.19 -0.07
N TYR A 59 -12.18 0.07 -0.83
CA TYR A 59 -11.43 -0.91 -1.62
C TYR A 59 -10.24 -1.53 -0.89
N GLY A 60 -10.10 -1.35 0.43
CA GLY A 60 -8.87 -1.63 1.14
C GLY A 60 -9.00 -2.12 2.57
N CYS A 61 -7.84 -2.22 3.21
CA CYS A 61 -7.71 -2.67 4.58
C CYS A 61 -6.52 -1.99 5.26
N ALA A 62 -6.74 -1.57 6.51
CA ALA A 62 -5.66 -1.25 7.43
C ALA A 62 -5.36 -2.47 8.32
N VAL A 63 -4.09 -2.84 8.48
CA VAL A 63 -3.65 -3.96 9.32
C VAL A 63 -2.59 -3.49 10.31
N HIS A 64 -2.77 -3.83 11.59
CA HIS A 64 -1.92 -3.37 12.69
C HIS A 64 -0.77 -4.38 12.94
N LEU A 65 0.20 -4.43 12.03
CA LEU A 65 1.35 -5.32 12.14
C LEU A 65 2.30 -4.91 13.26
N LYS A 66 3.18 -5.83 13.66
CA LYS A 66 4.31 -5.51 14.56
C LYS A 66 5.28 -4.50 13.93
N SER A 67 5.41 -4.52 12.61
CA SER A 67 6.23 -3.59 11.81
C SER A 67 5.58 -2.20 11.64
N GLY A 68 4.38 -1.99 12.18
CA GLY A 68 3.61 -0.77 12.06
C GLY A 68 2.26 -0.99 11.36
N VAL A 69 1.41 0.02 11.37
CA VAL A 69 0.15 -0.04 10.63
C VAL A 69 0.44 0.12 9.13
N VAL A 70 -0.20 -0.69 8.30
CA VAL A 70 -0.22 -0.53 6.84
C VAL A 70 -1.66 -0.40 6.37
N ASP A 71 -1.94 0.65 5.60
CA ASP A 71 -3.22 0.89 4.92
C ASP A 71 -2.97 0.74 3.41
N PHE A 72 -3.81 -0.03 2.74
CA PHE A 72 -3.72 -0.28 1.32
C PHE A 72 -5.11 -0.50 0.71
N ASP A 73 -5.25 -0.19 -0.58
CA ASP A 73 -6.39 -0.60 -1.39
C ASP A 73 -5.97 -1.71 -2.36
N PHE A 74 -6.91 -2.60 -2.66
CA PHE A 74 -6.81 -3.51 -3.79
C PHE A 74 -7.05 -2.74 -5.09
N GLY A 75 -6.29 -3.10 -6.13
CA GLY A 75 -6.50 -2.63 -7.49
C GLY A 75 -7.76 -3.23 -8.15
N GLU A 76 -8.08 -2.76 -9.36
CA GLU A 76 -9.24 -3.20 -10.13
C GLU A 76 -9.32 -4.73 -10.28
N HIS A 77 -8.18 -5.39 -10.41
CA HIS A 77 -8.05 -6.84 -10.55
C HIS A 77 -7.47 -7.51 -9.29
N GLY A 78 -7.62 -6.87 -8.13
CA GLY A 78 -7.13 -7.39 -6.85
C GLY A 78 -5.64 -7.17 -6.63
N GLU A 79 -5.00 -6.28 -7.39
CA GLU A 79 -3.59 -5.97 -7.25
C GLU A 79 -3.26 -5.44 -5.85
N ILE A 80 -2.11 -5.85 -5.31
CA ILE A 80 -1.64 -5.46 -3.97
C ILE A 80 -0.41 -4.55 -4.05
N ASN A 81 -0.05 -4.10 -5.25
CA ASN A 81 1.15 -3.31 -5.51
C ASN A 81 0.85 -1.83 -5.84
N GLY A 82 -0.40 -1.40 -5.66
CA GLY A 82 -0.80 -0.01 -5.83
C GLY A 82 -0.51 0.81 -4.58
N PHE A 83 -0.19 2.09 -4.78
CA PHE A 83 0.11 3.02 -3.70
C PHE A 83 -0.25 4.45 -4.11
N ASP A 84 -0.33 5.35 -3.14
CA ASP A 84 -0.43 6.78 -3.36
C ASP A 84 0.50 7.53 -2.40
N TYR A 85 0.67 8.83 -2.62
CA TYR A 85 1.51 9.66 -1.77
C TYR A 85 1.07 9.62 -0.29
N TRP A 86 -0.23 9.59 0.00
CA TRP A 86 -0.73 9.64 1.37
C TRP A 86 -0.35 8.36 2.14
N ARG A 87 -0.45 7.20 1.50
CA ARG A 87 -0.05 5.90 2.09
C ARG A 87 1.45 5.79 2.29
N LEU A 88 2.24 6.27 1.32
CA LEU A 88 3.70 6.32 1.45
C LEU A 88 4.14 7.27 2.57
N LYS A 89 3.50 8.45 2.67
CA LYS A 89 3.72 9.38 3.77
C LYS A 89 3.34 8.72 5.11
N SER A 90 2.17 8.10 5.20
CA SER A 90 1.67 7.49 6.45
C SER A 90 2.64 6.46 7.03
N ILE A 91 3.23 5.59 6.19
CA ILE A 91 4.18 4.59 6.69
C ILE A 91 5.57 5.15 7.04
N SER A 92 5.87 6.38 6.62
CA SER A 92 7.16 7.04 6.80
C SER A 92 7.11 8.26 7.74
N ASP A 93 5.95 8.58 8.31
CA ASP A 93 5.75 9.83 9.08
C ASP A 93 6.77 10.03 10.21
N ASN A 94 7.23 8.95 10.86
CA ASN A 94 8.24 9.00 11.93
C ASN A 94 9.65 8.60 11.47
N SER A 95 9.84 8.28 10.19
CA SER A 95 11.08 7.73 9.64
C SER A 95 11.47 8.31 8.28
N LEU A 96 10.88 9.44 7.89
CA LEU A 96 11.07 10.05 6.56
C LEU A 96 12.55 10.33 6.24
N ASN A 97 13.30 10.80 7.25
CA ASN A 97 14.75 11.04 7.17
C ASN A 97 15.55 9.75 6.89
N GLN A 98 15.06 8.57 7.29
CA GLN A 98 15.74 7.29 7.01
C GLN A 98 15.75 6.96 5.52
N TYR A 99 14.78 7.49 4.77
CA TYR A 99 14.73 7.40 3.31
C TYR A 99 15.46 8.55 2.62
N GLY A 100 15.99 9.53 3.36
CA GLY A 100 16.69 10.70 2.80
C GLY A 100 15.76 11.82 2.30
N PHE A 101 14.55 11.91 2.85
CA PHE A 101 13.63 13.04 2.64
C PHE A 101 13.57 13.88 3.93
N ASN A 102 13.75 15.19 3.79
CA ASN A 102 13.78 16.13 4.92
C ASN A 102 12.39 16.65 5.29
N SER A 103 11.41 16.50 4.40
CA SER A 103 10.04 16.94 4.64
C SER A 103 9.02 16.15 3.81
N PRO A 104 7.74 16.10 4.24
CA PRO A 104 6.68 15.51 3.42
C PRO A 104 6.52 16.19 2.06
N ASN A 105 6.82 17.49 1.97
CA ASN A 105 6.78 18.22 0.69
C ASN A 105 7.86 17.71 -0.28
N GLU A 106 9.07 17.45 0.21
CA GLU A 106 10.15 16.89 -0.62
C GLU A 106 9.77 15.49 -1.15
N LEU A 107 9.13 14.67 -0.32
CA LEU A 107 8.58 13.38 -0.76
C LEU A 107 7.49 13.58 -1.83
N LYS A 108 6.59 14.54 -1.64
CA LYS A 108 5.50 14.84 -2.59
C LYS A 108 6.05 15.29 -3.95
N GLU A 109 7.00 16.21 -3.95
CA GLU A 109 7.65 16.70 -5.17
C GLU A 109 8.39 15.58 -5.91
N CYS A 110 9.09 14.70 -5.18
CA CYS A 110 9.73 13.52 -5.75
C CYS A 110 8.69 12.57 -6.37
N PHE A 111 7.57 12.32 -5.69
CA PHE A 111 6.48 11.48 -6.19
C PHE A 111 5.87 12.04 -7.49
N GLU A 112 5.56 13.34 -7.52
CA GLU A 112 5.01 14.03 -8.70
C GLU A 112 6.00 14.08 -9.88
N THR A 113 7.28 14.21 -9.58
CA THR A 113 8.35 14.11 -10.58
C THR A 113 8.38 12.73 -11.23
N GLU A 114 8.21 11.65 -10.45
CA GLU A 114 8.21 10.28 -10.97
C GLU A 114 6.93 9.93 -11.76
N ILE A 115 5.81 10.57 -11.46
CA ILE A 115 4.62 10.56 -12.33
C ILE A 115 4.94 11.25 -13.66
N SER A 116 5.50 12.46 -13.61
CA SER A 116 5.83 13.26 -14.81
C SER A 116 6.84 12.55 -15.72
N ASN A 117 7.78 11.83 -15.13
CA ASN A 117 8.77 11.00 -15.83
C ASN A 117 8.18 9.68 -16.39
N GLY A 118 6.91 9.37 -16.12
CA GLY A 118 6.25 8.14 -16.56
C GLY A 118 6.76 6.88 -15.86
N ASN A 119 7.42 7.01 -14.71
CA ASN A 119 7.87 5.86 -13.90
C ASN A 119 6.76 5.34 -12.97
N LEU A 120 5.77 6.19 -12.68
CA LEU A 120 4.55 5.86 -11.94
C LEU A 120 3.34 6.00 -12.87
N ILE A 121 2.55 4.93 -12.99
CA ILE A 121 1.37 4.86 -13.87
C ILE A 121 0.12 4.98 -13.01
N PHE A 122 -0.70 5.99 -13.30
CA PHE A 122 -1.97 6.20 -12.62
C PHE A 122 -2.96 5.09 -12.99
N SER A 123 -3.64 4.54 -11.98
CA SER A 123 -4.63 3.47 -12.12
C SER A 123 -5.93 3.88 -12.80
N GLY A 124 -6.22 5.19 -12.90
CA GLY A 124 -7.52 5.70 -13.29
C GLY A 124 -8.43 6.09 -12.11
N TYR A 125 -8.03 5.82 -10.87
CA TYR A 125 -8.80 6.21 -9.68
C TYR A 125 -7.95 6.90 -8.59
N ILE A 126 -7.23 6.14 -7.76
CA ILE A 126 -6.46 6.68 -6.63
C ILE A 126 -5.03 6.14 -6.54
N LEU A 127 -4.82 4.93 -7.04
CA LEU A 127 -3.54 4.24 -6.95
C LEU A 127 -2.62 4.59 -8.12
N TYR A 128 -1.33 4.48 -7.86
CA TYR A 128 -0.25 4.47 -8.83
C TYR A 128 0.48 3.14 -8.75
N TYR A 129 1.01 2.71 -9.88
CA TYR A 129 1.83 1.51 -10.00
C TYR A 129 3.21 1.86 -10.54
N LYS A 130 4.23 1.11 -10.13
CA LYS A 130 5.53 1.18 -10.80
C LYS A 130 5.34 0.74 -12.25
N LYS A 131 5.87 1.50 -13.21
CA LYS A 131 5.94 1.05 -14.60
C LYS A 131 6.72 -0.26 -14.66
N ASN A 132 6.10 -1.31 -15.20
CA ASN A 132 6.80 -2.56 -15.46
C ASN A 132 7.88 -2.29 -16.51
N THR A 133 9.14 -2.34 -16.12
CA THR A 133 10.24 -2.51 -17.07
C THR A 133 10.19 -3.95 -17.55
N SER A 134 9.76 -4.18 -18.78
CA SER A 134 10.09 -5.41 -19.50
C SER A 134 11.62 -5.55 -19.44
N VAL A 135 12.09 -6.62 -18.81
CA VAL A 135 13.48 -7.07 -18.90
C VAL A 135 13.58 -7.99 -20.10
#